data_AF-A0A8T5BQI1-F1
#
_entry.id   AF-A0A8T5BQI1-F1
#
_cell.length_a   1.000
_cell.length_b   1.000
_cell.length_c   1.000
_cell.angle_alpha   90.00
_cell.angle_beta   90.00
_cell.angle_gamma   90.00
#
_symmetry.space_group_name_H-M   'P 1'
#
loop_
_entity.id
_entity.type
_entity.pdbx_description
1 polymer ?
#
loop_
_entity_poly.entity_id
_entity_poly.type
_entity_poly.pdbx_seq_one_letter_code
_entity_poly.pdbx_strand_id
1 'polypeptide(L)'
;MNSSTDIYDLAIAAGSALSYTVDKTTVSNMISVFQGNPKTEEAFKQLILYIARQIGRNEIRRDVGKVILSHLKRIYEEHKNNEDELQRNINTYLIFTKWAYESKIRAQSFNEFLSKITTEK
;
A
#
# COMPACT_ATOMS: atom_id res chain seq x y z
N MET A 1 3.18 11.46 21.96
CA MET A 1 2.88 12.27 20.76
C MET A 1 2.54 11.30 19.65
N ASN A 2 1.25 11.08 19.38
CA ASN A 2 0.83 10.29 18.21
C ASN A 2 1.03 11.17 16.98
N SER A 3 2.18 11.02 16.32
CA SER A 3 2.30 11.43 14.93
C SER A 3 1.27 10.60 14.16
N SER A 4 0.18 11.25 13.77
CA SER A 4 -0.76 10.71 12.78
C SER A 4 0.08 10.16 11.64
N THR A 5 -0.07 8.87 11.38
CA THR A 5 0.60 8.20 10.28
C THR A 5 0.15 8.86 8.99
N ASP A 6 1.08 9.46 8.25
CA ASP A 6 0.73 9.98 6.94
C ASP A 6 0.60 8.81 5.95
N ILE A 7 -0.64 8.43 5.66
CA ILE A 7 -0.99 7.36 4.73
C ILE A 7 -0.38 7.62 3.35
N TYR A 8 -0.26 8.88 2.94
CA TYR A 8 0.33 9.23 1.65
C TYR A 8 1.83 8.92 1.65
N ASP A 9 2.57 9.26 2.70
CA ASP A 9 3.98 8.88 2.82
C ASP A 9 4.18 7.37 2.75
N LEU A 10 3.36 6.62 3.50
CA LEU A 10 3.41 5.15 3.47
C LEU A 10 3.14 4.58 2.07
N ALA A 11 2.13 5.12 1.39
CA ALA A 11 1.71 4.68 0.06
C ALA A 11 2.77 5.00 -1.00
N ILE A 12 3.36 6.21 -0.95
CA ILE A 12 4.46 6.61 -1.84
C ILE A 12 5.65 5.68 -1.65
N ALA A 13 6.11 5.48 -0.41
CA ALA A 13 7.26 4.64 -0.12
C ALA A 13 7.03 3.19 -0.62
N ALA A 14 5.84 2.64 -0.39
CA ALA A 14 5.48 1.30 -0.86
C ALA A 14 5.43 1.22 -2.39
N GLY A 15 4.77 2.17 -3.06
CA GLY A 15 4.64 2.19 -4.51
C GLY A 15 5.98 2.35 -5.21
N SER A 16 6.84 3.24 -4.71
CA SER A 16 8.20 3.41 -5.20
C SER A 16 9.05 2.15 -4.98
N ALA A 17 8.89 1.42 -3.88
CA ALA A 17 9.61 0.16 -3.64
C ALA A 17 9.14 -0.99 -4.54
N LEU A 18 7.85 -1.04 -4.86
CA LEU A 18 7.27 -2.01 -5.81
C LEU A 18 7.69 -1.72 -7.26
N SER A 19 7.97 -0.45 -7.58
CA SER A 19 8.39 -0.06 -8.92
C SER A 19 9.61 -0.89 -9.36
N TYR A 20 9.57 -1.41 -10.59
CA TYR A 20 10.61 -2.24 -11.23
C TYR A 20 10.79 -3.68 -10.70
N THR A 21 10.10 -4.09 -9.63
CA THR A 21 10.34 -5.41 -9.01
C THR A 21 9.12 -6.33 -9.01
N VAL A 22 7.95 -5.81 -9.32
CA VAL A 22 6.66 -6.53 -9.23
C VAL A 22 5.84 -6.28 -10.49
N ASP A 23 5.13 -7.31 -10.95
CA ASP A 23 4.21 -7.17 -12.09
C ASP A 23 3.02 -6.25 -11.77
N LYS A 24 2.57 -5.49 -12.77
CA LYS A 24 1.44 -4.56 -12.64
C LYS A 24 0.16 -5.28 -12.19
N THR A 25 -0.03 -6.51 -12.63
CA THR A 25 -1.20 -7.32 -12.27
C THR A 25 -1.22 -7.61 -10.78
N THR A 26 -0.08 -7.92 -10.17
CA THR A 26 0.03 -8.15 -8.72
C THR A 26 -0.37 -6.92 -7.92
N VAL A 27 0.03 -5.71 -8.36
CA VAL A 27 -0.35 -4.47 -7.68
C VAL A 27 -1.84 -4.19 -7.80
N SER A 28 -2.40 -4.42 -8.98
CA SER A 28 -3.84 -4.20 -9.23
C SER A 28 -4.71 -5.20 -8.45
N ASN A 29 -4.25 -6.45 -8.36
CA ASN A 29 -4.92 -7.51 -7.62
C ASN A 29 -4.99 -7.24 -6.11
N MET A 30 -4.03 -6.50 -5.52
CA MET A 30 -4.13 -6.10 -4.10
C MET A 30 -5.41 -5.28 -3.85
N ILE A 31 -5.73 -4.33 -4.74
CA ILE A 31 -6.95 -3.52 -4.67
C ILE A 31 -8.18 -4.40 -4.86
N SER A 32 -8.18 -5.25 -5.90
CA SER A 32 -9.32 -6.13 -6.19
C SER A 32 -9.62 -7.12 -5.06
N VAL A 33 -8.59 -7.67 -4.40
CA VAL A 33 -8.78 -8.55 -3.24
C VAL A 33 -9.45 -7.82 -2.09
N PHE A 34 -9.01 -6.59 -1.78
CA PHE A 34 -9.61 -5.81 -0.70
C PHE A 34 -11.04 -5.36 -1.03
N GLN A 35 -11.31 -4.95 -2.27
CA GLN A 35 -12.62 -4.47 -2.70
C GLN A 35 -13.61 -5.61 -2.99
N GLY A 36 -13.14 -6.85 -3.10
CA GLY A 36 -13.96 -8.02 -3.44
C GLY A 36 -14.81 -8.55 -2.28
N ASN A 37 -14.63 -8.06 -1.05
CA ASN A 37 -15.39 -8.50 0.11
C ASN A 37 -16.05 -7.30 0.80
N PRO A 38 -17.39 -7.32 1.00
CA PRO A 38 -18.10 -6.18 1.61
C PRO A 38 -17.79 -5.98 3.10
N LYS A 39 -17.23 -6.98 3.79
CA LYS A 39 -16.86 -6.88 5.20
C LYS A 39 -15.39 -6.45 5.31
N THR A 40 -15.13 -5.27 5.86
CA THR A 40 -13.78 -4.65 5.85
C THR A 40 -12.75 -5.51 6.56
N GLU A 41 -13.11 -6.12 7.69
CA GLU A 41 -12.17 -6.95 8.46
C GLU A 41 -11.78 -8.22 7.70
N GLU A 42 -12.73 -8.87 7.04
CA GLU A 42 -12.47 -10.06 6.23
C GLU A 42 -11.71 -9.71 4.95
N ALA A 43 -12.04 -8.59 4.31
CA ALA A 43 -11.27 -8.03 3.19
C ALA A 43 -9.80 -7.79 3.58
N PHE A 44 -9.56 -7.21 4.76
CA PHE A 44 -8.22 -6.98 5.28
C PHE A 44 -7.45 -8.30 5.49
N LYS A 45 -8.06 -9.30 6.13
CA LYS A 45 -7.45 -10.63 6.31
C LYS A 45 -7.08 -11.26 4.97
N GLN A 46 -7.98 -11.18 3.98
CA GLN A 46 -7.74 -11.68 2.62
C GLN A 46 -6.57 -10.95 1.93
N LEU A 47 -6.50 -9.63 2.07
CA LEU A 47 -5.39 -8.83 1.55
C LEU A 47 -4.04 -9.25 2.15
N ILE A 48 -3.98 -9.43 3.47
CA ILE A 48 -2.75 -9.88 4.15
C ILE A 48 -2.31 -11.26 3.64
N LEU A 49 -3.24 -12.21 3.55
CA LEU A 49 -2.96 -13.54 3.02
C LEU A 49 -2.51 -13.52 1.57
N TYR A 50 -3.14 -12.67 0.74
CA TYR A 50 -2.75 -12.47 -0.64
C TYR A 50 -1.30 -12.01 -0.74
N ILE A 51 -0.93 -10.93 -0.03
CA ILE A 51 0.44 -10.39 -0.05
C ILE A 51 1.44 -11.44 0.46
N ALA A 52 1.14 -12.13 1.55
CA ALA A 52 1.99 -13.21 2.07
C ALA A 52 2.22 -14.33 1.04
N ARG A 53 1.17 -14.70 0.30
CA ARG A 53 1.26 -15.67 -0.80
C ARG A 53 2.17 -15.17 -1.92
N GLN A 54 2.04 -13.91 -2.33
CA GLN A 54 2.87 -13.34 -3.39
C GLN A 54 4.34 -13.24 -2.99
N ILE A 55 4.64 -12.98 -1.72
CA ILE A 55 6.00 -13.08 -1.16
C ILE A 55 6.50 -14.53 -1.26
N GLY A 56 5.68 -15.51 -0.87
CA GLY A 56 6.04 -16.93 -0.95
C GLY A 56 6.31 -17.43 -2.37
N ARG A 57 5.65 -16.81 -3.37
CA ARG A 57 5.84 -17.09 -4.81
C ARG A 57 6.98 -16.30 -5.45
N ASN A 58 7.68 -15.46 -4.68
CA ASN A 58 8.68 -14.51 -5.18
C ASN A 58 8.13 -13.51 -6.22
N GLU A 59 6.81 -13.30 -6.27
CA GLU A 59 6.17 -12.27 -7.10
C GLU A 59 6.30 -10.87 -6.47
N ILE A 60 6.50 -10.82 -5.14
CA ILE A 60 6.87 -9.62 -4.40
C ILE A 60 8.16 -9.94 -3.64
N ARG A 61 9.17 -9.09 -3.77
CA ARG A 61 10.40 -9.22 -2.97
C ARG A 61 10.08 -9.20 -1.48
N ARG A 62 10.70 -10.10 -0.72
CA ARG A 62 10.39 -10.33 0.70
C ARG A 62 10.54 -9.09 1.57
N ASP A 63 11.57 -8.28 1.33
CA ASP A 63 11.82 -7.04 2.07
C ASP A 63 10.72 -5.99 1.79
N VAL A 64 10.37 -5.80 0.51
CA VAL A 64 9.28 -4.89 0.10
C VAL A 64 7.94 -5.36 0.67
N GLY A 65 7.64 -6.65 0.57
CA GLY A 65 6.42 -7.23 1.10
C GLY A 65 6.28 -7.08 2.62
N LYS A 66 7.38 -7.22 3.38
CA LYS A 66 7.38 -6.97 4.83
C LYS A 66 7.05 -5.51 5.18
N VAL A 67 7.56 -4.55 4.42
CA VAL A 67 7.25 -3.13 4.60
C VAL A 67 5.75 -2.88 4.40
N ILE A 68 5.18 -3.39 3.31
CA ILE A 68 3.75 -3.26 3.00
C ILE A 68 2.90 -3.89 4.12
N LEU A 69 3.23 -5.10 4.56
CA LEU A 69 2.51 -5.76 5.66
C LEU A 69 2.62 -4.97 6.98
N SER A 70 3.77 -4.34 7.24
CA SER A 70 3.95 -3.48 8.42
C SER A 70 3.09 -2.22 8.35
N HIS A 71 2.99 -1.58 7.18
CA HIS A 71 2.12 -0.42 6.97
C HIS A 71 0.66 -0.80 7.19
N LEU A 72 0.20 -1.89 6.56
CA LEU A 72 -1.17 -2.39 6.68
C LEU A 72 -1.51 -2.77 8.13
N LYS A 73 -0.60 -3.43 8.84
CA LYS A 73 -0.78 -3.74 10.27
C LYS A 73 -0.97 -2.46 11.09
N ARG A 74 -0.16 -1.43 10.84
CA ARG A 74 -0.26 -0.16 11.55
C ARG A 74 -1.60 0.53 11.30
N ILE A 75 -2.02 0.64 10.04
CA ILE A 75 -3.33 1.20 9.65
C ILE A 75 -4.46 0.43 10.34
N TYR A 76 -4.38 -0.90 10.38
CA TYR A 76 -5.36 -1.73 11.07
C TYR A 76 -5.43 -1.43 12.57
N GLU A 77 -4.30 -1.43 13.28
CA GLU A 77 -4.31 -1.16 14.73
C GLU A 77 -4.83 0.25 15.07
N GLU A 78 -4.56 1.24 14.22
CA GLU A 78 -5.02 2.62 14.41
C GLU A 78 -6.54 2.78 14.19
N HIS A 79 -7.15 1.97 13.33
CA HIS A 79 -8.55 2.16 12.90
C HIS A 79 -9.48 0.96 13.09
N LYS A 80 -9.04 -0.17 13.67
CA LYS A 80 -9.85 -1.41 13.81
C LYS A 80 -11.19 -1.26 14.52
N ASN A 81 -11.37 -0.20 15.31
CA ASN A 81 -12.62 0.09 16.03
C ASN A 81 -13.57 1.02 15.26
N ASN A 82 -13.19 1.48 14.05
CA ASN A 82 -13.98 2.33 13.19
C ASN A 82 -13.93 1.77 11.75
N GLU A 83 -14.92 0.97 11.39
CA GLU A 83 -14.93 0.23 10.12
C GLU A 83 -14.81 1.16 8.90
N ASP A 84 -15.57 2.26 8.87
CA ASP A 84 -15.56 3.20 7.75
C ASP A 84 -14.21 3.90 7.57
N GLU A 85 -13.54 4.21 8.68
CA GLU A 85 -12.22 4.84 8.67
C GLU A 85 -11.14 3.83 8.26
N LEU A 86 -11.19 2.61 8.78
CA LEU A 86 -10.31 1.52 8.37
C LEU A 86 -10.43 1.25 6.87
N GLN A 87 -11.66 1.11 6.38
CA GLN A 87 -11.93 0.83 4.97
C GLN A 87 -11.39 1.95 4.07
N ARG A 88 -11.63 3.20 4.45
CA ARG A 88 -11.14 4.38 3.74
C ARG A 88 -9.62 4.43 3.70
N ASN A 89 -8.96 4.23 4.84
CA ASN A 89 -7.51 4.36 4.94
C ASN A 89 -6.77 3.24 4.21
N ILE A 90 -7.27 2.00 4.24
CA ILE A 90 -6.70 0.91 3.42
C ILE A 90 -6.92 1.18 1.93
N ASN A 91 -8.11 1.62 1.51
CA ASN A 91 -8.37 1.96 0.10
C ASN A 91 -7.43 3.08 -0.38
N THR A 92 -7.31 4.17 0.39
CA THR A 92 -6.40 5.28 0.08
C THR A 92 -4.97 4.76 -0.04
N TYR A 93 -4.50 3.98 0.94
CA TYR A 93 -3.16 3.39 0.90
C TYR A 93 -2.91 2.58 -0.38
N LEU A 94 -3.82 1.66 -0.74
CA LEU A 94 -3.66 0.79 -1.90
C LEU A 94 -3.73 1.56 -3.23
N ILE A 95 -4.66 2.50 -3.37
CA ILE A 95 -4.83 3.32 -4.58
C ILE A 95 -3.58 4.17 -4.81
N PHE A 96 -3.11 4.89 -3.79
CA PHE A 96 -1.93 5.74 -3.91
C PHE A 96 -0.64 4.92 -4.09
N THR A 97 -0.55 3.74 -3.47
CA THR A 97 0.54 2.79 -3.72
C THR A 97 0.59 2.40 -5.20
N LYS A 98 -0.56 2.10 -5.80
CA LYS A 98 -0.63 1.79 -7.24
C LYS A 98 -0.19 2.99 -8.09
N TRP A 99 -0.68 4.19 -7.79
CA TRP A 99 -0.31 5.39 -8.57
C TRP A 99 1.18 5.71 -8.47
N ALA A 100 1.78 5.62 -7.29
CA ALA A 100 3.22 5.77 -7.12
C ALA A 100 4.02 4.67 -7.84
N TYR A 101 3.52 3.43 -7.84
CA TYR A 101 4.10 2.34 -8.63
C TYR A 101 4.02 2.60 -10.15
N GLU A 102 2.92 3.20 -10.62
CA GLU A 102 2.68 3.50 -12.03
C GLU A 102 3.47 4.72 -12.52
N SER A 103 3.72 5.71 -11.66
CA SER A 103 4.49 6.90 -12.03
C SER A 103 5.97 6.64 -12.29
N LYS A 104 6.51 5.51 -11.79
CA LYS A 104 7.94 5.14 -11.90
C LYS A 104 8.88 6.14 -11.22
N ILE A 105 8.36 7.00 -10.35
CA ILE A 105 9.14 7.94 -9.56
C ILE A 105 9.54 7.27 -8.25
N ARG A 106 10.82 7.37 -7.90
CA ARG A 106 11.33 6.90 -6.61
C ARG A 106 11.23 8.03 -5.59
N ALA A 107 10.45 7.83 -4.54
CA ALA A 107 10.35 8.75 -3.40
C ALA A 107 10.08 7.95 -2.11
N GLN A 108 10.37 8.54 -0.95
CA GLN A 108 10.10 7.98 0.37
C GLN A 108 8.97 8.71 1.10
N SER A 109 8.55 9.87 0.61
CA SER A 109 7.46 10.67 1.17
C SER A 109 6.68 11.39 0.06
N PHE A 110 5.47 11.83 0.39
CA PHE A 110 4.61 12.58 -0.51
C PHE A 110 5.24 13.91 -0.94
N ASN A 111 5.89 14.63 -0.01
CA ASN A 111 6.58 15.88 -0.34
C ASN A 111 7.77 15.66 -1.29
N GLU A 112 8.53 14.57 -1.11
CA GLU A 112 9.60 14.21 -2.04
C GLU A 112 9.04 13.80 -3.41
N PHE A 113 7.90 13.11 -3.43
CA PHE A 113 7.23 12.78 -4.69
C PHE A 113 6.81 14.04 -5.45
N LEU A 114 6.20 15.01 -4.76
CA LEU A 114 5.78 16.30 -5.32
C LEU A 114 6.95 17.11 -5.88
N SER A 115 8.09 17.16 -5.18
CA SER A 115 9.26 17.89 -5.67
C SER A 115 9.82 17.27 -6.95
N LYS A 116 9.83 15.94 -7.06
CA LYS A 116 10.31 15.23 -8.25
C LYS A 116 9.43 15.44 -9.48
N ILE A 117 8.10 15.31 -9.34
CA ILE A 117 7.17 15.54 -10.48
C ILE A 117 7.21 16.98 -11.00
N THR A 118 7.59 17.95 -10.15
CA THR A 118 7.61 19.38 -10.53
C THR A 118 8.95 19.82 -11.11
N THR A 119 10.02 19.02 -10.91
CA THR A 119 11.38 19.33 -11.37
C THR A 119 11.76 18.57 -12.65
N GLU A 120 11.18 17.39 -12.91
CA GLU A 120 11.48 16.55 -14.08
C GLU A 120 10.76 17.00 -15.39
N LYS A 121 10.76 18.30 -15.72
CA LYS A 121 10.35 18.78 -17.06
C LYS A 121 11.52 18.90 -18.02
#